data_AF-A0A925WPG4-F1
#
_entry.id   AF-A0A925WPG4-F1
#
_cell.length_a   1.000
_cell.length_b   1.000
_cell.length_c   1.000
_cell.angle_alpha   90.00
_cell.angle_beta   90.00
_cell.angle_gamma   90.00
#
_symmetry.space_group_name_H-M   'P 1'
#
loop_
_entity.id
_entity.type
_entity.pdbx_description
1 polymer ?
#
loop_
_entity_poly.entity_id
_entity_poly.type
_entity_poly.pdbx_seq_one_letter_code
_entity_poly.pdbx_strand_id
1 'polypeptide(L)'
;EDNRSGVWMVFPDDFEEGDLEYDATIVAPTALFQPERGFGKLWRDNPDVREALGWAEQAEIGYVSVYEYQPGGELYDDGYEAGPGYHLVGSGLNPNRTYRFNEINGTWQALRAGQ
;
A
#
# COMPACT_ATOMS: atom_id res chain seq x y z
N GLU A 1 18.65 4.28 8.57
CA GLU A 1 18.33 3.03 7.85
C GLU A 1 17.80 3.39 6.48
N ASP A 2 18.15 2.65 5.43
CA ASP A 2 17.61 2.88 4.10
C ASP A 2 16.19 2.30 4.11
N ASN A 3 15.17 3.14 4.31
CA ASN A 3 13.74 2.80 4.43
C ASN A 3 13.20 2.24 3.10
N ARG A 4 13.71 1.07 2.70
CA ARG A 4 13.55 0.46 1.38
C ARG A 4 13.04 -0.97 1.43
N SER A 5 12.69 -1.46 2.61
CA SER A 5 12.04 -2.75 2.76
C SER A 5 11.25 -2.80 4.05
N GLY A 6 10.26 -3.67 4.10
CA GLY A 6 9.45 -3.90 5.29
C GLY A 6 8.49 -5.05 5.08
N VAL A 7 7.47 -5.13 5.93
CA VAL A 7 6.34 -6.06 5.78
C VAL A 7 5.15 -5.36 5.18
N TRP A 8 4.33 -6.08 4.41
CA TRP A 8 3.07 -5.58 3.88
C TRP A 8 1.89 -6.38 4.42
N MET A 9 0.74 -5.72 4.47
CA MET A 9 -0.51 -6.28 4.96
C MET A 9 -1.60 -5.95 3.94
N VAL A 10 -2.64 -6.78 3.91
CA VAL A 10 -3.83 -6.59 3.07
C VAL A 10 -5.01 -6.31 3.96
N PHE A 11 -5.75 -5.27 3.62
CA PHE A 11 -6.99 -4.91 4.27
C PHE A 11 -8.09 -4.86 3.21
N PRO A 12 -9.33 -5.28 3.54
CA PRO A 12 -10.46 -5.09 2.65
C PRO A 12 -10.71 -3.60 2.44
N ASP A 13 -11.02 -3.22 1.20
CA ASP A 13 -11.57 -1.90 0.91
C ASP A 13 -13.10 -1.97 1.11
N ASP A 14 -13.56 -1.36 2.19
CA ASP A 14 -14.94 -1.35 2.62
C ASP A 14 -15.52 0.06 2.68
N PHE A 15 -14.82 1.05 2.11
CA PHE A 15 -15.30 2.41 1.97
C PHE A 15 -16.22 2.51 0.75
N GLU A 16 -17.41 3.04 0.95
CA GLU A 16 -18.37 3.28 -0.13
C GLU A 16 -18.55 4.78 -0.40
N GLU A 17 -18.92 5.14 -1.63
CA GLU A 17 -19.22 6.54 -1.95
C GLU A 17 -20.41 7.02 -1.12
N GLY A 18 -20.20 8.09 -0.36
CA GLY A 18 -21.17 8.62 0.60
C GLY A 18 -20.86 8.31 2.06
N ASP A 19 -19.89 7.42 2.33
CA ASP A 19 -19.35 7.22 3.67
C ASP A 19 -18.68 8.51 4.21
N LEU A 20 -18.52 8.56 5.53
CA LEU A 20 -17.78 9.65 6.18
C LEU A 20 -16.32 9.67 5.67
N GLU A 21 -15.97 10.73 4.93
CA GLU A 21 -14.61 10.92 4.42
C GLU A 21 -13.60 11.09 5.56
N TYR A 22 -13.99 11.78 6.63
CA TYR A 22 -13.17 12.04 7.81
C TYR A 22 -14.00 12.06 9.10
N ASP A 23 -13.32 12.02 10.25
CA ASP A 23 -13.97 12.10 11.58
C ASP A 23 -13.56 13.38 12.30
N ALA A 24 -14.50 14.32 12.39
CA ALA A 24 -14.30 15.64 13.01
C ALA A 24 -13.90 15.58 14.50
N THR A 25 -14.06 14.44 15.17
CA THR A 25 -13.62 14.25 16.56
C THR A 25 -12.12 13.93 16.68
N ILE A 26 -11.50 13.50 15.58
CA ILE A 26 -10.08 13.16 15.51
C ILE A 26 -9.33 14.34 14.87
N VAL A 27 -8.91 15.27 15.72
CA VAL A 27 -8.30 16.54 15.28
C VAL A 27 -6.79 16.36 15.06
N ALA A 28 -6.33 16.64 13.84
CA ALA A 28 -4.90 16.58 13.50
C ALA A 28 -4.10 17.69 14.20
N PRO A 29 -2.83 17.43 14.59
CA PRO A 29 -1.91 18.47 15.03
C PRO A 29 -1.64 19.53 13.95
N THR A 30 -1.07 20.67 14.36
CA THR A 30 -0.67 21.74 13.42
C THR A 30 0.19 21.20 12.28
N ALA A 31 -0.15 21.59 11.05
CA ALA A 31 0.54 21.21 9.81
C ALA A 31 0.48 19.72 9.45
N LEU A 32 -0.43 18.97 10.06
CA LEU A 32 -0.74 17.58 9.70
C LEU A 32 -2.22 17.45 9.33
N PHE A 33 -2.55 16.33 8.71
CA PHE A 33 -3.88 16.04 8.21
C PHE A 33 -4.35 14.68 8.75
N GLN A 34 -5.65 14.58 8.99
CA GLN A 34 -6.29 13.29 9.12
C GLN A 34 -6.31 12.65 7.72
N PRO A 35 -5.89 11.39 7.55
CA PRO A 35 -6.10 10.71 6.27
C PRO A 35 -7.60 10.57 5.99
N GLU A 36 -8.00 10.72 4.73
CA GLU A 36 -9.40 10.83 4.31
C GLU A 36 -9.83 9.61 3.47
N ARG A 37 -11.14 9.49 3.25
CA ARG A 37 -11.80 8.46 2.41
C ARG A 37 -11.39 7.03 2.78
N GLY A 38 -11.16 6.15 1.81
CA GLY A 38 -10.90 4.72 2.06
C GLY A 38 -9.65 4.46 2.90
N PHE A 39 -8.54 5.13 2.58
CA PHE A 39 -7.33 5.02 3.39
C PHE A 39 -7.52 5.64 4.80
N GLY A 40 -8.26 6.74 4.88
CA GLY A 40 -8.66 7.38 6.12
C GLY A 40 -9.52 6.51 7.01
N LYS A 41 -10.49 5.80 6.45
CA LYS A 41 -11.32 4.84 7.16
C LYS A 41 -10.46 3.72 7.75
N LEU A 42 -9.63 3.08 6.92
CA LEU A 42 -8.68 2.07 7.38
C LEU A 42 -7.82 2.58 8.55
N TRP A 43 -7.25 3.78 8.41
CA TRP A 43 -6.42 4.40 9.44
C TRP A 43 -7.20 4.71 10.73
N ARG A 44 -8.44 5.21 10.65
CA ARG A 44 -9.25 5.53 11.83
C ARG A 44 -9.69 4.27 12.59
N ASP A 45 -10.05 3.23 11.85
CA ASP A 45 -10.66 2.01 12.39
C ASP A 45 -9.63 0.98 12.87
N ASN A 46 -8.35 1.16 12.53
CA ASN A 46 -7.28 0.25 12.90
C ASN A 46 -6.20 1.00 13.71
N PRO A 47 -6.27 0.99 15.06
CA PRO A 47 -5.31 1.69 15.92
C PRO A 47 -3.85 1.33 15.65
N ASP A 48 -3.56 0.05 15.37
CA ASP A 48 -2.21 -0.43 15.07
C ASP A 48 -1.66 0.18 13.76
N VAL A 49 -2.51 0.32 12.74
CA VAL A 49 -2.16 0.98 11.47
C VAL A 49 -1.90 2.47 11.71
N ARG A 50 -2.77 3.13 12.49
CA ARG A 50 -2.61 4.52 12.87
C ARG A 50 -1.33 4.79 13.65
N GLU A 51 -1.00 3.94 14.61
CA GLU A 51 0.21 4.07 15.42
C GLU A 51 1.47 3.86 14.57
N ALA A 52 1.46 2.88 13.66
CA ALA A 52 2.60 2.58 12.80
C ALA A 52 2.88 3.68 11.76
N LEU A 53 1.83 4.31 11.20
CA LEU A 53 1.98 5.30 10.12
C LEU A 53 2.01 6.75 10.62
N GLY A 54 1.31 7.07 11.71
CA GLY A 54 1.13 8.44 12.17
C GLY A 54 0.13 9.23 11.30
N TRP A 55 0.15 10.56 11.43
CA TRP A 55 -0.73 11.46 10.69
C TRP A 55 -0.26 11.67 9.24
N ALA A 56 -1.18 12.04 8.35
CA ALA A 56 -0.80 12.44 7.01
C ALA A 56 -0.05 13.77 7.02
N GLU A 57 0.99 13.87 6.21
CA GLU A 57 1.78 15.10 6.04
C GLU A 57 1.16 16.04 4.99
N GLN A 58 0.27 15.52 4.15
CA GLN A 58 -0.37 16.23 3.04
C GLN A 58 -1.82 15.77 2.90
N ALA A 59 -2.65 16.59 2.24
CA ALA A 59 -4.01 16.20 1.87
C ALA A 59 -4.01 14.99 0.92
N GLU A 60 -5.13 14.26 0.88
CA GLU A 60 -5.29 13.14 -0.04
C GLU A 60 -5.15 13.61 -1.49
N ILE A 61 -4.37 12.87 -2.29
CA ILE A 61 -4.22 13.11 -3.71
C ILE A 61 -4.59 11.85 -4.49
N GLY A 62 -5.42 12.01 -5.51
CA GLY A 62 -5.66 10.95 -6.49
C GLY A 62 -4.40 10.71 -7.32
N TYR A 63 -4.01 9.45 -7.49
CA TYR A 63 -2.87 9.08 -8.31
C TYR A 63 -3.18 7.83 -9.14
N VAL A 64 -2.73 7.82 -10.39
CA VAL A 64 -2.77 6.65 -11.27
C VAL A 64 -1.40 6.01 -11.30
N SER A 65 -1.28 4.81 -10.77
CA SER A 65 -0.04 4.04 -10.75
C SER A 65 -0.01 2.99 -11.84
N VAL A 66 1.20 2.60 -12.25
CA VAL A 66 1.42 1.34 -12.95
C VAL A 66 1.38 0.21 -11.93
N TYR A 67 0.46 -0.72 -12.13
CA TYR A 67 0.36 -1.96 -11.37
C TYR A 67 0.63 -3.14 -12.29
N GLU A 68 1.44 -4.07 -11.82
CA GLU A 68 1.73 -5.31 -12.51
C GLU A 68 1.78 -6.48 -11.50
N TYR A 69 1.23 -7.62 -11.89
CA TYR A 69 1.34 -8.86 -11.14
C TYR A 69 2.21 -9.85 -11.91
N GLN A 70 3.22 -10.37 -11.24
CA GLN A 70 4.13 -11.38 -11.76
C GLN A 70 3.79 -12.71 -11.09
N PRO A 71 3.12 -13.64 -11.79
CA PRO A 71 2.69 -14.91 -11.20
C PRO A 71 3.91 -15.80 -10.90
N GLY A 72 3.91 -16.43 -9.73
CA GLY A 72 4.86 -17.48 -9.39
C GLY A 72 4.26 -18.87 -9.65
N GLY A 73 5.04 -19.92 -9.47
CA GLY A 73 4.60 -21.29 -9.70
C GLY A 73 5.65 -22.13 -10.42
N GLU A 74 5.34 -23.40 -10.63
CA GLU A 74 6.26 -24.35 -11.24
C GLU A 74 5.64 -24.97 -12.48
N LEU A 75 6.49 -25.20 -13.49
CA LEU A 75 6.10 -25.93 -14.69
C LEU A 75 6.52 -27.39 -14.51
N TYR A 76 5.54 -28.28 -14.63
CA TYR A 76 5.71 -29.73 -14.65
C TYR A 76 5.42 -30.27 -16.05
N ASP A 77 5.74 -31.55 -16.27
CA ASP A 77 5.52 -32.21 -17.56
C ASP A 77 4.04 -32.25 -17.98
N ASP A 78 3.11 -32.20 -17.01
CA ASP A 78 1.65 -32.25 -17.22
C ASP A 78 0.94 -30.89 -17.11
N GLY A 79 1.67 -29.80 -16.85
CA GLY A 79 1.11 -28.46 -16.83
C GLY A 79 1.83 -27.49 -15.91
N TYR A 80 1.19 -26.34 -15.68
CA TYR A 80 1.67 -25.32 -14.76
C TYR A 80 0.85 -25.35 -13.47
N GLU A 81 1.54 -25.41 -12.34
CA GLU A 81 0.94 -25.25 -11.02
C GLU A 81 1.18 -23.81 -10.56
N ALA A 82 0.08 -23.08 -10.35
CA ALA A 82 0.15 -21.71 -9.88
C ALA A 82 0.68 -21.66 -8.43
N GLY A 83 1.61 -20.75 -8.19
CA GLY A 83 2.18 -20.48 -6.88
C GLY A 83 2.17 -18.99 -6.55
N PRO A 84 2.61 -18.63 -5.34
CA PRO A 84 2.70 -17.23 -4.90
C PRO A 84 3.65 -16.44 -5.81
N GLY A 85 3.19 -15.27 -6.25
CA GLY A 85 3.92 -14.35 -7.10
C GLY A 85 4.42 -13.11 -6.35
N TYR A 86 4.50 -12.01 -7.08
CA TYR A 86 4.71 -10.69 -6.49
C TYR A 86 4.03 -9.57 -7.29
N HIS A 87 3.70 -8.49 -6.60
CA HIS A 87 3.14 -7.28 -7.20
C HIS A 87 4.23 -6.23 -7.39
N LEU A 88 4.15 -5.48 -8.48
CA LEU A 88 4.95 -4.28 -8.73
C LEU A 88 4.03 -3.07 -8.77
N VAL A 89 4.36 -2.04 -7.98
CA VAL A 89 3.59 -0.79 -7.93
C VAL A 89 4.52 0.39 -8.12
N GLY A 90 4.23 1.23 -9.11
CA GLY A 90 4.94 2.49 -9.33
C GLY A 90 4.63 3.54 -8.25
N SER A 91 5.62 4.35 -7.90
CA SER A 91 5.43 5.46 -6.96
C SER A 91 4.94 6.71 -7.68
N GLY A 92 3.88 7.33 -7.16
CA GLY A 92 3.43 8.65 -7.63
C GLY A 92 4.31 9.81 -7.23
N LEU A 93 5.12 9.63 -6.18
CA LEU A 93 6.06 10.65 -5.71
C LEU A 93 7.40 10.61 -6.45
N ASN A 94 7.75 9.46 -7.03
CA ASN A 94 9.00 9.28 -7.76
C ASN A 94 8.79 8.31 -8.93
N PRO A 95 8.75 8.78 -10.19
CA PRO A 95 8.45 7.93 -11.34
C PRO A 95 9.52 6.86 -11.60
N ASN A 96 10.71 7.00 -11.02
CA ASN A 96 11.79 6.00 -11.12
C ASN A 96 11.79 5.01 -9.94
N ARG A 97 10.74 5.00 -9.12
CA ARG A 97 10.60 4.10 -7.97
C ARG A 97 9.47 3.12 -8.20
N THR A 98 9.81 1.84 -8.11
CA THR A 98 8.86 0.73 -8.06
C THR A 98 9.00 0.02 -6.73
N TYR A 99 7.88 -0.40 -6.14
CA TYR A 99 7.84 -1.27 -4.97
C TYR A 99 7.43 -2.67 -5.39
N ARG A 100 8.15 -3.68 -4.88
CA ARG A 100 7.82 -5.09 -5.05
C ARG A 100 7.22 -5.63 -3.75
N PHE A 101 6.05 -6.24 -3.82
CA PHE A 101 5.35 -6.89 -2.70
C PHE A 101 5.34 -8.41 -2.94
N ASN A 102 6.03 -9.16 -2.09
CA ASN A 102 6.23 -10.59 -2.26
C ASN A 102 5.19 -11.39 -1.45
N GLU A 103 4.47 -12.28 -2.12
CA GLU A 103 3.40 -13.09 -1.50
C GLU A 103 3.93 -14.24 -0.64
N ILE A 104 5.14 -14.75 -0.92
CA ILE A 104 5.73 -15.88 -0.18
C ILE A 104 6.03 -15.52 1.27
N ASN A 105 6.60 -14.32 1.48
CA ASN A 105 7.13 -13.93 2.79
C ASN A 105 6.50 -12.66 3.36
N GLY A 106 5.53 -12.06 2.67
CA GLY A 106 4.84 -10.87 3.16
C GLY A 106 5.75 -9.63 3.25
N THR A 107 6.87 -9.58 2.50
CA THR A 107 7.78 -8.44 2.51
C THR A 107 7.61 -7.54 1.30
N TRP A 108 7.85 -6.24 1.48
CA TRP A 108 7.99 -5.29 0.39
C TRP A 108 9.43 -4.80 0.28
N GLN A 109 9.82 -4.38 -0.91
CA GLN A 109 11.07 -3.67 -1.14
C GLN A 109 10.98 -2.63 -2.25
N ALA A 110 11.69 -1.51 -2.09
CA ALA A 110 11.89 -0.50 -3.12
C ALA A 110 12.97 -0.96 -4.11
N LEU A 111 12.60 -1.13 -5.38
CA LEU A 111 13.51 -1.46 -6.46
C LEU A 111 14.35 -0.25 -6.87
N ARG A 112 15.56 -0.49 -7.35
CA ARG A 112 16.41 0.53 -7.97
C ARG A 112 16.03 0.66 -9.44
N ALA A 113 16.17 1.86 -10.00
CA ALA A 113 15.97 2.06 -11.43
C ALA A 113 16.91 1.13 -12.23
N GLY A 114 16.34 0.28 -13.09
CA GLY A 114 17.07 -0.65 -13.95
C GLY A 114 17.21 -2.10 -13.44
N GLN A 115 16.50 -2.49 -12.38
CA GLN A 115 16.34 -3.88 -11.94
C GLN A 115 14.91 -4.37 -12.09
#